data_AF-A0A0F5PX48-F1
#
_entry.id   AF-A0A0F5PX48-F1
#
_cell.length_a   1.000
_cell.length_b   1.000
_cell.length_c   1.000
_cell.angle_alpha   90.00
_cell.angle_beta   90.00
_cell.angle_gamma   90.00
#
_symmetry.space_group_name_H-M   'P 1'
#
loop_
_entity.id
_entity.type
_entity.pdbx_description
1 polymer ?
#
loop_
_entity_poly.entity_id
_entity_poly.type
_entity_poly.pdbx_seq_one_letter_code
_entity_poly.pdbx_strand_id
1 'polypeptide(L)'
;MTIPHDMPIIVGLGCSTLASTREIVGLILSSLLEANLGPHQIAAFGTHSRKRDSLALLQAASHFDLPLRFLDDDELAPNLPGTCEAVAAAAGPLLLGKRKSRYATCAIAAAARGFDPAAFGQPAGPSAVMASSTLATSLAGP
;
A
#
# COMPACT_ATOMS: atom_id res chain seq x y z
N MET A 1 15.19 12.04 6.47
CA MET A 1 14.64 11.95 5.11
C MET A 1 13.25 12.55 5.17
N THR A 2 13.00 13.68 4.52
CA THR A 2 11.70 14.36 4.59
C THR A 2 10.78 13.76 3.54
N ILE A 3 9.67 13.15 3.97
CA ILE A 3 8.68 12.59 3.05
C ILE A 3 7.86 13.77 2.46
N PRO A 4 7.73 13.90 1.13
CA PRO A 4 6.93 14.96 0.53
C PRO A 4 5.45 14.86 0.92
N HIS A 5 4.82 16.00 1.25
CA HIS A 5 3.42 16.05 1.70
C HIS A 5 2.38 15.67 0.62
N ASP A 6 2.78 15.64 -0.65
CA ASP A 6 1.96 15.24 -1.81
C ASP A 6 2.25 13.81 -2.26
N MET A 7 3.16 13.09 -1.59
CA MET A 7 3.47 11.72 -1.94
C MET A 7 2.33 10.79 -1.53
N PRO A 8 1.72 10.05 -2.46
CA PRO A 8 0.69 9.09 -2.11
C PRO A 8 1.31 7.94 -1.29
N ILE A 9 0.53 7.45 -0.33
CA ILE A 9 0.91 6.30 0.50
C ILE A 9 -0.17 5.22 0.45
N ILE A 10 0.26 4.00 0.72
CA ILE A 10 -0.62 2.84 0.85
C ILE A 10 -0.47 2.26 2.24
N VAL A 11 -1.61 1.94 2.85
CA VAL A 11 -1.66 1.30 4.15
C VAL A 11 -2.11 -0.15 3.99
N GLY A 12 -1.19 -1.07 4.21
CA GLY A 12 -1.49 -2.51 4.24
C GLY A 12 -2.06 -2.89 5.60
N LEU A 13 -3.15 -3.66 5.61
CA LEU A 13 -3.94 -3.99 6.79
C LEU A 13 -4.06 -5.50 6.97
N GLY A 14 -4.09 -5.93 8.22
CA GLY A 14 -4.48 -7.27 8.63
C GLY A 14 -5.24 -7.23 9.95
N CYS A 15 -6.17 -8.15 10.16
CA CYS A 15 -6.91 -8.23 11.41
C CYS A 15 -7.41 -9.65 11.71
N SER A 16 -7.71 -9.93 12.98
CA SER A 16 -8.52 -11.11 13.35
C SER A 16 -10.02 -10.78 13.23
N THR A 17 -10.87 -11.79 13.45
CA THR A 17 -12.33 -11.63 13.49
C THR A 17 -12.83 -10.84 14.69
N LEU A 18 -11.98 -10.63 15.71
CA LEU A 18 -12.31 -9.85 16.91
C LEU A 18 -11.98 -8.36 16.77
N ALA A 19 -11.33 -7.96 15.69
CA ALA A 19 -10.97 -6.56 15.47
C ALA A 19 -12.22 -5.72 15.22
N SER A 20 -12.30 -4.58 15.91
CA SER A 20 -13.33 -3.58 15.66
C SER A 20 -12.86 -2.54 14.65
N THR A 21 -13.81 -1.91 13.94
CA THR A 21 -13.55 -0.77 13.05
C THR A 21 -12.79 0.34 13.76
N ARG A 22 -13.20 0.68 14.99
CA ARG A 22 -12.54 1.71 15.81
C ARG A 22 -11.08 1.36 16.13
N GLU A 23 -10.80 0.10 16.40
CA GLU A 23 -9.44 -0.36 16.66
C GLU A 23 -8.55 -0.21 15.42
N ILE A 24 -9.06 -0.59 14.24
CA ILE A 24 -8.33 -0.47 12.97
C ILE A 24 -8.07 1.00 12.64
N VAL A 25 -9.10 1.86 12.73
CA VAL A 25 -8.97 3.32 12.51
C VAL A 25 -7.96 3.92 13.47
N GLY A 26 -8.03 3.58 14.77
CA GLY A 26 -7.08 4.05 15.77
C GLY A 26 -5.64 3.65 15.44
N LEU A 27 -5.44 2.40 15.02
CA LEU A 27 -4.12 1.90 14.62
C LEU A 27 -3.57 2.61 13.38
N ILE A 28 -4.42 2.91 12.40
CA ILE A 28 -4.03 3.69 11.20
C ILE A 28 -3.58 5.08 11.62
N LEU A 29 -4.39 5.80 12.40
CA LEU A 29 -4.09 7.17 12.82
C LEU A 29 -2.81 7.25 13.67
N SER A 30 -2.61 6.32 14.62
CA SER A 30 -1.38 6.30 15.41
C SER A 30 -0.14 6.02 14.56
N SER A 31 -0.26 5.17 13.54
CA SER A 31 0.85 4.82 12.65
C SER A 31 1.20 5.94 11.69
N LEU A 32 0.21 6.69 11.20
CA LEU A 32 0.43 7.90 10.42
C LEU A 32 1.16 8.97 11.25
N LEU A 33 0.73 9.19 12.49
CA LEU A 33 1.38 10.13 13.40
C LEU A 33 2.84 9.72 13.67
N GLU A 34 3.10 8.43 13.93
CA GLU A 34 4.46 7.91 14.14
C GLU A 34 5.36 8.14 12.92
N ALA A 35 4.81 7.98 11.72
CA ALA A 35 5.53 8.18 10.46
C ALA A 35 5.61 9.66 10.01
N ASN A 36 5.05 10.60 10.78
CA ASN A 36 4.88 12.01 10.39
C ASN A 36 4.12 12.19 9.06
N LEU A 37 3.05 11.40 8.86
CA LEU A 37 2.20 11.40 7.67
C LEU A 37 0.80 11.91 8.02
N GLY A 38 0.17 12.61 7.08
CA GLY A 38 -1.24 13.00 7.16
C GLY A 38 -2.18 11.97 6.50
N PRO A 39 -3.43 11.81 6.98
CA PRO A 39 -4.45 10.95 6.36
C PRO A 39 -4.75 11.30 4.90
N HIS A 40 -4.58 12.56 4.50
CA HIS A 40 -4.80 13.04 3.13
C HIS A 40 -3.85 12.42 2.10
N GLN A 41 -2.73 11.82 2.53
CA GLN A 41 -1.79 11.15 1.64
C GLN A 41 -2.23 9.73 1.29
N ILE A 42 -3.18 9.13 2.03
CA ILE A 42 -3.58 7.75 1.80
C ILE A 42 -4.33 7.68 0.47
N ALA A 43 -3.78 6.92 -0.48
CA ALA A 43 -4.40 6.71 -1.78
C ALA A 43 -5.35 5.49 -1.76
N ALA A 44 -5.00 4.45 -1.01
CA ALA A 44 -5.82 3.27 -0.79
C ALA A 44 -5.38 2.49 0.45
N PHE A 45 -6.27 1.62 0.92
CA PHE A 45 -5.93 0.52 1.81
C PHE A 45 -5.73 -0.76 1.02
N GLY A 46 -4.86 -1.64 1.51
CA GLY A 46 -4.70 -2.99 1.00
C GLY A 46 -4.89 -4.03 2.08
N THR A 47 -5.40 -5.20 1.74
CA THR A 47 -5.31 -6.40 2.57
C THR A 47 -5.21 -7.63 1.68
N HIS A 48 -4.94 -8.80 2.26
CA HIS A 48 -4.96 -10.05 1.50
C HIS A 48 -6.41 -10.46 1.19
N SER A 49 -6.66 -11.00 0.00
CA SER A 49 -7.92 -11.59 -0.46
C SER A 49 -8.62 -12.54 0.52
N ARG A 50 -7.88 -13.27 1.37
CA ARG A 50 -8.44 -14.07 2.48
C ARG A 50 -9.25 -13.25 3.49
N LYS A 51 -9.19 -11.92 3.43
CA LYS A 51 -9.91 -10.98 4.31
C LYS A 51 -11.04 -10.23 3.59
N ARG A 52 -11.46 -10.67 2.39
CA ARG A 52 -12.51 -10.03 1.58
C ARG A 52 -13.83 -9.82 2.32
N ASP A 53 -14.21 -10.74 3.20
CA ASP A 53 -15.46 -10.68 3.96
C ASP A 53 -15.33 -9.95 5.30
N SER A 54 -14.18 -9.31 5.58
CA SER A 54 -14.00 -8.57 6.82
C SER A 54 -14.77 -7.25 6.82
N LEU A 55 -15.93 -7.24 7.47
CA LEU A 55 -16.72 -6.03 7.67
C LEU A 55 -15.93 -4.93 8.39
N ALA A 56 -15.06 -5.28 9.35
CA ALA A 56 -14.26 -4.31 10.09
C ALA A 56 -13.26 -3.57 9.18
N LEU A 57 -12.62 -4.26 8.23
CA LEU A 57 -11.72 -3.63 7.26
C LEU A 57 -12.50 -2.77 6.26
N LEU A 58 -13.63 -3.27 5.74
CA LEU A 58 -14.50 -2.52 4.82
C LEU A 58 -15.02 -1.22 5.46
N GLN A 59 -15.50 -1.30 6.70
CA GLN A 59 -15.97 -0.15 7.45
C GLN A 59 -14.84 0.82 7.81
N ALA A 60 -13.64 0.31 8.10
CA ALA A 60 -12.49 1.17 8.35
C ALA A 60 -12.09 1.93 7.09
N ALA A 61 -12.07 1.28 5.92
CA ALA A 61 -11.82 1.97 4.65
C ALA A 61 -12.90 3.02 4.34
N SER A 62 -14.17 2.68 4.57
CA SER A 62 -15.31 3.60 4.43
C SER A 62 -15.23 4.81 5.37
N HIS A 63 -14.66 4.66 6.57
CA HIS A 63 -14.44 5.77 7.50
C HIS A 63 -13.53 6.87 6.93
N PHE A 64 -12.58 6.50 6.06
CA PHE A 64 -11.70 7.44 5.38
C PHE A 64 -12.18 7.83 3.97
N ASP A 65 -13.30 7.27 3.50
CA ASP A 65 -13.79 7.42 2.11
C ASP A 65 -12.75 7.00 1.05
N LEU A 66 -12.00 5.92 1.35
CA LEU A 66 -10.93 5.41 0.49
C LEU A 66 -11.15 3.94 0.12
N PRO A 67 -10.68 3.50 -1.05
CA PRO A 67 -10.86 2.11 -1.48
C PRO A 67 -10.03 1.15 -0.62
N LEU A 68 -10.59 -0.05 -0.40
CA LEU A 68 -9.88 -1.22 0.12
C LEU A 68 -9.63 -2.21 -1.02
N ARG A 69 -8.36 -2.52 -1.28
CA ARG A 69 -7.92 -3.49 -2.28
C ARG A 69 -7.57 -4.82 -1.66
N PHE A 70 -7.85 -5.89 -2.40
CA PHE A 70 -7.65 -7.26 -1.96
C PHE A 70 -6.60 -7.89 -2.85
N LEU A 71 -5.46 -8.26 -2.25
CA LEU A 71 -4.33 -8.82 -2.97
C LEU A 71 -4.27 -10.34 -2.79
N ASP A 72 -4.04 -11.06 -3.88
CA ASP A 72 -3.72 -12.50 -3.87
C ASP A 72 -2.21 -12.74 -3.68
N ASP A 73 -1.82 -13.99 -3.37
CA ASP A 73 -0.45 -14.33 -2.95
C ASP A 73 0.62 -13.92 -3.98
N ASP A 74 0.29 -13.92 -5.28
CA ASP A 74 1.19 -13.51 -6.38
C ASP A 74 1.36 -11.99 -6.53
N GLU A 75 0.49 -11.20 -5.90
CA GLU A 75 0.52 -9.74 -5.92
C GLU A 75 1.24 -9.15 -4.69
N LEU A 76 1.54 -9.98 -3.69
CA LEU A 76 2.24 -9.57 -2.48
C LEU A 76 3.73 -9.36 -2.76
N ALA A 77 4.33 -8.34 -2.12
CA ALA A 77 5.78 -8.21 -2.14
C ALA A 77 6.44 -9.42 -1.46
N PRO A 78 7.42 -10.08 -2.12
CA PRO A 78 8.03 -11.29 -1.60
C PRO A 78 9.00 -11.01 -0.45
N ASN A 79 9.27 -12.02 0.39
CA ASN A 79 10.28 -11.99 1.46
C ASN A 79 10.02 -11.00 2.61
N LEU A 80 8.76 -10.61 2.84
CA LEU A 80 8.38 -9.80 3.99
C LEU A 80 7.81 -10.68 5.12
N PRO A 81 8.14 -10.42 6.39
CA PRO A 81 7.74 -11.27 7.51
C PRO A 81 6.25 -11.15 7.88
N GLY A 82 5.56 -10.07 7.47
CA GLY A 82 4.16 -9.84 7.77
C GLY A 82 3.32 -9.61 6.51
N THR A 83 2.13 -10.21 6.46
CA THR A 83 1.18 -10.02 5.34
C THR A 83 0.82 -8.55 5.12
N CYS A 84 0.61 -7.76 6.18
CA CYS A 84 0.32 -6.33 6.01
C CYS A 84 1.50 -5.54 5.42
N GLU A 85 2.74 -5.95 5.69
CA GLU A 85 3.94 -5.35 5.11
C GLU A 85 4.08 -5.73 3.65
N ALA A 86 3.90 -7.02 3.32
CA ALA A 86 3.92 -7.51 1.94
C ALA A 86 2.87 -6.81 1.07
N VAL A 87 1.67 -6.60 1.61
CA VAL A 87 0.59 -5.87 0.94
C VAL A 87 0.97 -4.40 0.73
N ALA A 88 1.41 -3.70 1.78
CA ALA A 88 1.81 -2.29 1.62
C ALA A 88 2.96 -2.16 0.61
N ALA A 89 3.97 -3.03 0.72
CA ALA A 89 5.17 -3.00 -0.10
C ALA A 89 4.91 -3.34 -1.58
N ALA A 90 3.76 -3.92 -1.93
CA ALA A 90 3.36 -4.10 -3.33
C ALA A 90 3.16 -2.76 -4.06
N ALA A 91 2.99 -1.65 -3.33
CA ALA A 91 2.91 -0.30 -3.90
C ALA A 91 4.28 0.41 -4.04
N GLY A 92 5.30 -0.01 -3.28
CA GLY A 92 6.58 0.67 -3.20
C GLY A 92 7.31 0.43 -1.87
N PRO A 93 8.38 1.20 -1.56
CA PRO A 93 9.19 0.97 -0.36
C PRO A 93 8.41 1.27 0.93
N LEU A 94 8.65 0.46 1.97
CA LEU A 94 8.08 0.66 3.30
C LEU A 94 8.61 1.94 3.94
N LEU A 95 7.68 2.79 4.38
CA LEU A 95 7.94 3.98 5.21
C LEU A 95 7.82 3.66 6.70
N LEU A 96 6.92 2.72 7.03
CA LEU A 96 6.73 2.20 8.37
C LEU A 96 6.46 0.69 8.31
N GLY A 97 7.32 -0.08 8.98
CA GLY A 97 7.10 -1.52 9.18
C GLY A 97 5.88 -1.81 10.06
N LYS A 98 5.58 -3.09 10.27
CA LYS A 98 4.36 -3.53 10.97
C LYS A 98 4.20 -2.84 12.34
N ARG A 99 3.01 -2.26 12.55
CA ARG A 99 2.45 -1.92 13.85
C ARG A 99 1.28 -2.83 14.16
N LYS A 100 1.02 -3.03 15.45
CA LYS A 100 0.04 -4.01 15.92
C LYS A 100 -0.75 -3.43 17.09
N SER A 101 -2.07 -3.59 17.03
CA SER A 101 -2.98 -3.45 18.16
C SER A 101 -3.32 -4.83 18.75
N ARG A 102 -4.39 -4.94 19.54
CA ARG A 102 -4.79 -6.23 20.11
C ARG A 102 -5.17 -7.25 19.03
N TYR A 103 -5.91 -6.80 18.00
CA TYR A 103 -6.49 -7.64 16.96
C TYR A 103 -6.23 -7.17 15.53
N ALA A 104 -5.54 -6.05 15.32
CA ALA A 104 -5.21 -5.53 14.00
C ALA A 104 -3.70 -5.26 13.85
N THR A 105 -3.26 -5.21 12.59
CA THR A 105 -1.90 -4.87 12.18
C THR A 105 -1.95 -3.95 10.97
N CYS A 106 -1.03 -3.00 10.87
CA CYS A 106 -0.85 -2.21 9.66
C CYS A 106 0.62 -1.95 9.34
N ALA A 107 0.91 -1.64 8.08
CA ALA A 107 2.20 -1.13 7.61
C ALA A 107 1.95 -0.05 6.56
N ILE A 108 2.94 0.82 6.33
CA ILE A 108 2.81 1.96 5.42
C ILE A 108 3.93 1.92 4.39
N ALA A 109 3.58 2.07 3.11
CA ALA A 109 4.52 2.18 2.01
C ALA A 109 4.29 3.47 1.20
N ALA A 110 5.35 3.95 0.56
CA ALA A 110 5.23 4.97 -0.46
C ALA A 110 4.60 4.38 -1.72
N ALA A 111 3.85 5.20 -2.44
CA ALA A 111 3.40 4.92 -3.80
C ALA A 111 4.06 5.89 -4.78
N ALA A 112 4.27 5.46 -6.03
CA ALA A 112 4.82 6.32 -7.06
C ALA A 112 3.89 7.52 -7.34
N ARG A 113 4.47 8.64 -7.80
CA ARG A 113 3.66 9.79 -8.22
C ARG A 113 2.77 9.38 -9.41
N GLY A 114 1.47 9.63 -9.32
CA GLY A 114 0.49 9.17 -10.32
C GLY A 114 0.03 7.72 -10.13
N PHE A 115 0.29 7.11 -8.96
CA PHE A 115 -0.28 5.82 -8.57
C PHE A 115 -1.79 5.80 -8.76
N ASP A 116 -2.29 4.79 -9.47
CA ASP A 116 -3.72 4.53 -9.63
C ASP A 116 -4.20 3.55 -8.56
N PRO A 117 -5.02 3.99 -7.59
CA PRO A 117 -5.62 3.11 -6.60
C PRO A 117 -6.42 1.94 -7.19
N ALA A 118 -6.94 2.06 -8.41
CA ALA A 118 -7.70 1.01 -9.07
C ALA A 118 -6.84 -0.14 -9.61
N ALA A 119 -5.58 0.14 -9.95
CA ALA A 119 -4.62 -0.85 -10.43
C ALA A 119 -3.90 -1.61 -9.28
N PHE A 120 -4.09 -1.18 -8.04
CA PHE A 120 -3.43 -1.80 -6.89
C PHE A 120 -4.07 -3.13 -6.51
N GLY A 121 -3.25 -4.19 -6.44
CA GLY A 121 -3.74 -5.57 -6.35
C GLY A 121 -4.37 -6.03 -7.67
N GLN A 122 -3.71 -5.67 -8.77
CA GLN A 122 -3.80 -6.39 -10.03
C GLN A 122 -2.41 -6.93 -10.31
N PRO A 123 -2.28 -8.16 -10.86
CA PRO A 123 -0.98 -8.60 -11.35
C PRO A 123 -0.53 -7.57 -12.37
N ALA A 124 0.73 -7.17 -12.30
CA ALA A 124 1.30 -6.32 -13.32
C ALA A 124 1.10 -7.03 -14.67
N GLY A 125 0.13 -6.57 -15.47
CA GLY A 125 0.11 -6.87 -16.89
C GLY A 125 1.47 -6.47 -17.46
N PRO A 126 1.93 -7.05 -18.58
CA PRO A 126 3.26 -6.81 -19.10
C PRO A 126 3.41 -5.33 -19.48
N SER A 127 3.88 -4.51 -18.54
CA SER A 127 4.09 -3.09 -18.76
C SER A 127 5.30 -2.63 -17.96
N ALA A 128 6.32 -2.27 -18.75
CA ALA A 128 7.53 -1.57 -18.38
C ALA A 128 8.53 -2.33 -17.49
N VAL A 129 9.01 -3.47 -18.00
CA VAL A 129 10.48 -3.64 -18.04
C VAL A 129 11.05 -2.38 -18.68
N MET A 130 11.78 -1.59 -17.88
CA MET A 130 12.75 -0.57 -18.25
C MET A 130 12.73 -0.17 -19.72
N ALA A 131 12.25 1.05 -20.01
CA ALA A 131 12.62 1.75 -21.23
C ALA A 131 14.16 1.81 -21.27
N SER A 132 14.75 0.83 -21.94
CA SER A 132 16.16 0.83 -22.29
C SER A 132 16.33 1.99 -23.25
N SER A 133 17.01 3.03 -22.81
CA SER A 133 17.31 4.21 -23.61
C SER A 133 17.97 3.78 -24.92
N THR A 134 17.20 3.75 -26.01
CA THR A 134 17.75 3.83 -27.36
C THR A 134 18.34 5.21 -27.54
N LEU A 135 19.64 5.36 -27.25
CA LEU A 135 20.42 6.40 -27.89
C LEU A 135 20.74 5.91 -29.30
N ALA A 136 19.82 6.23 -30.20
CA ALA A 136 20.11 6.35 -31.61
C ALA A 136 21.00 7.59 -31.80
N THR A 137 22.24 7.40 -32.20
CA THR A 137 22.98 8.41 -32.96
C THR A 137 23.29 7.84 -34.34
N SER A 138 22.55 8.38 -35.30
CA SER A 138 22.71 8.18 -36.73
C SER A 138 23.90 9.00 -37.25
N LEU A 139 24.68 8.35 -38.13
CA LEU A 139 25.43 8.86 -39.29
C LEU A 139 26.31 10.13 -39.18
N ALA A 140 27.61 9.95 -39.48
CA ALA A 140 28.31 10.77 -40.48
C ALA A 140 29.54 10.02 -41.02
N GLY A 141 29.47 9.61 -42.29
CA GLY A 141 30.66 9.37 -43.13
C GLY A 141 31.28 10.72 -43.55
N PRO A 142 32.51 10.69 -44.04
CA PRO A 142 32.70 10.66 -45.50
C PRO A 142 33.60 9.52 -45.99
#